data_AF-A0A6N1XCQ3-F1
#
_entry.id   AF-A0A6N1XCQ3-F1
#
_cell.length_a   1.000
_cell.length_b   1.000
_cell.length_c   1.000
_cell.angle_alpha   90.00
_cell.angle_beta   90.00
_cell.angle_gamma   90.00
#
_symmetry.space_group_name_H-M   'P 1'
#
loop_
_entity.id
_entity.type
_entity.pdbx_description
1 polymer ?
#
loop_
_entity_poly.entity_id
_entity_poly.type
_entity_poly.pdbx_seq_one_letter_code
_entity_poly.pdbx_strand_id
1 'polypeptide(L)' 'MNFNIYLDDETGQQLTLAAQDSGENRNALIRQAVAEWLARHAKPQWPEAVLGFQGIPDMPAFEASRDQLAPPNADPLA' A
#
# COMPACT_ATOMS: atom_id res chain seq x y z
N MET A 1 9.92 -4.36 -19.73
CA MET A 1 9.05 -3.89 -20.83
C MET A 1 9.58 -2.54 -21.28
N ASN A 2 9.73 -2.32 -22.59
CA ASN A 2 10.13 -1.02 -23.14
C ASN A 2 8.88 -0.30 -23.63
N PHE A 3 8.69 0.96 -23.24
CA PHE A 3 7.56 1.78 -23.65
C PHE A 3 8.07 3.18 -24.00
N ASN A 4 7.41 3.84 -24.94
CA ASN A 4 7.73 5.21 -25.35
C ASN A 4 6.67 6.14 -24.76
N ILE A 5 7.12 7.27 -24.20
CA ILE A 5 6.25 8.35 -23.73
C ILE A 5 6.66 9.64 -24.43
N TYR A 6 5.66 10.45 -24.77
CA TYR A 6 5.87 11.78 -25.29
C TYR A 6 5.69 12.77 -24.16
N LEU A 7 6.71 13.59 -23.93
CA LEU A 7 6.70 14.70 -23.00
C LEU A 7 6.87 15.98 -23.83
N ASP A 8 6.27 17.06 -23.38
CA ASP A 8 6.56 18.37 -23.94
C ASP A 8 8.02 18.78 -23.63
N ASP A 9 8.54 19.71 -24.42
CA ASP A 9 9.95 20.12 -24.36
C ASP A 9 10.32 20.69 -22.99
N GLU A 10 9.42 21.42 -22.34
CA GLU A 10 9.64 22.00 -21.01
C GLU A 10 9.81 20.90 -19.96
N THR A 11 8.87 19.96 -19.90
CA THR A 11 8.92 18.82 -18.98
C THR A 11 10.16 17.95 -19.23
N GLY A 12 10.53 17.74 -20.50
CA GLY A 12 11.74 17.00 -20.88
C GLY A 12 13.03 17.67 -20.40
N GLN A 13 13.10 19.01 -20.46
CA GLN A 13 14.23 19.78 -19.93
C GLN A 13 14.28 19.72 -18.40
N GLN A 14 13.16 19.92 -17.71
CA GLN A 14 13.12 19.83 -16.25
C GLN A 14 13.53 18.45 -15.73
N LEU A 15 13.09 17.38 -16.39
CA LEU A 15 13.52 16.02 -16.08
C LEU A 15 15.04 15.83 -16.27
N THR A 16 15.60 16.46 -17.30
CA THR A 16 17.04 16.38 -17.57
C THR A 16 17.85 17.10 -16.48
N LEU A 17 17.40 18.26 -16.03
CA LEU A 17 18.02 18.99 -14.92
C LEU A 17 17.92 18.20 -13.61
N ALA A 18 16.73 17.68 -13.28
CA ALA A 18 16.52 16.87 -12.09
C ALA A 18 17.41 15.61 -12.07
N ALA A 19 17.63 14.98 -13.23
CA ALA A 19 18.53 13.83 -13.38
C ALA A 19 19.99 14.22 -13.09
N GLN A 20 20.42 15.39 -13.57
CA GLN A 20 21.77 15.89 -13.30
C GLN A 20 21.97 16.20 -11.81
N ASP A 21 21.02 16.88 -11.18
CA ASP A 21 21.10 17.28 -9.77
C ASP A 21 21.10 16.07 -8.82
N SER A 22 20.36 15.01 -9.18
CA SER A 22 20.30 13.76 -8.40
C SER A 22 21.45 12.78 -8.68
N GLY A 23 22.26 13.03 -9.72
CA GLY A 23 23.26 12.06 -10.20
C GLY A 23 22.65 10.78 -10.80
N GLU A 24 21.35 10.80 -11.12
CA GLU A 24 20.62 9.68 -11.67
C GLU A 24 20.40 9.80 -13.18
N ASN A 25 20.02 8.69 -13.80
CA ASN A 25 19.56 8.67 -15.19
C ASN A 25 18.09 9.14 -15.25
N ARG A 26 17.70 9.92 -16.26
CA ARG A 26 16.31 10.27 -16.60
C ARG A 26 15.32 9.09 -16.50
N ASN A 27 15.68 7.92 -17.02
CA ASN A 27 14.85 6.71 -16.94
C ASN A 27 14.71 6.16 -15.52
N ALA A 28 15.70 6.37 -14.63
CA ALA A 28 15.57 6.02 -13.22
C ALA A 28 14.54 6.92 -12.54
N LEU A 29 14.64 8.23 -12.76
CA LEU A 29 13.65 9.21 -12.27
C LEU A 29 12.24 8.94 -12.83
N ILE A 30 12.10 8.63 -14.13
CA ILE A 30 10.79 8.27 -14.71
C ILE A 30 10.20 7.05 -14.01
N ARG A 31 10.99 5.99 -13.79
CA ARG A 31 10.51 4.79 -13.10
C ARG A 31 10.09 5.09 -11.67
N GLN A 32 10.88 5.88 -10.94
CA GLN A 32 10.55 6.28 -9.59
C GLN A 32 9.26 7.10 -9.55
N ALA A 33 9.14 8.13 -10.41
CA ALA A 33 7.95 8.97 -10.47
C ALA A 33 6.68 8.17 -10.79
N VAL A 34 6.77 7.24 -11.75
CA VAL A 34 5.65 6.33 -12.09
C VAL A 34 5.30 5.43 -10.90
N ALA A 35 6.30 4.84 -10.24
CA ALA A 35 6.08 3.97 -9.08
C ALA A 35 5.43 4.72 -7.91
N GLU A 36 5.92 5.92 -7.60
CA GLU A 36 5.34 6.79 -6.56
C GLU A 36 3.92 7.22 -6.90
N TRP A 37 3.66 7.60 -8.15
CA TRP A 37 2.34 8.00 -8.58
C TRP A 37 1.36 6.83 -8.45
N LEU A 38 1.74 5.64 -8.89
CA LEU A 38 0.94 4.42 -8.74
C LEU A 38 0.74 4.06 -7.28
N ALA A 39 1.75 4.19 -6.42
CA ALA A 39 1.60 3.92 -4.98
C ALA A 39 0.62 4.90 -4.31
N ARG A 40 0.64 6.19 -4.69
CA ARG A 40 -0.27 7.21 -4.16
C ARG A 40 -1.71 7.05 -4.65
N HIS A 41 -1.89 6.55 -5.87
CA HIS A 41 -3.20 6.46 -6.53
C HIS A 41 -3.75 5.03 -6.63
N ALA A 42 -2.99 4.03 -6.18
CA ALA A 42 -3.51 2.70 -5.98
C ALA A 42 -4.70 2.78 -5.01
N LYS A 43 -5.77 2.05 -5.33
CA LYS A 43 -6.88 1.91 -4.38
C LYS A 43 -6.31 1.39 -3.06
N PRO A 44 -6.73 1.93 -1.90
CA PRO A 44 -6.35 1.36 -0.62
C PRO A 44 -6.74 -0.12 -0.60
N GLN A 45 -5.74 -0.99 -0.65
CA GLN A 45 -5.93 -2.44 -0.61
C GLN A 45 -5.06 -3.03 0.48
N TRP A 46 -5.57 -4.07 1.12
CA TRP A 46 -4.79 -4.86 2.04
C TRP A 46 -3.62 -5.54 1.31
N PRO A 47 -2.47 -5.78 1.97
CA PRO A 47 -1.40 -6.60 1.42
C PRO A 47 -1.90 -8.00 1.06
N GLU A 48 -1.26 -8.65 0.09
CA GLU A 48 -1.62 -10.02 -0.31
C GLU A 48 -1.59 -11.01 0.86
N ALA A 49 -0.65 -10.82 1.80
CA ALA A 49 -0.56 -11.63 3.00
C ALA A 49 -1.84 -11.58 3.88
N VAL A 50 -2.56 -10.45 3.85
CA VAL A 50 -3.84 -10.28 4.57
C VAL A 50 -4.99 -10.82 3.72
N LEU A 51 -5.03 -10.50 2.42
CA LEU A 51 -6.10 -10.96 1.52
C LEU A 51 -6.10 -12.49 1.34
N GLY A 52 -4.92 -13.12 1.36
CA GLY A 52 -4.74 -14.56 1.23
C GLY A 52 -4.74 -15.31 2.56
N PHE A 53 -5.00 -14.65 3.69
CA PHE A 53 -5.02 -15.29 5.00
C PHE A 53 -6.27 -16.17 5.15
N GLN A 54 -6.07 -17.49 5.29
CA GLN A 54 -7.16 -18.46 5.42
C GLN A 54 -7.56 -18.77 6.88
N GLY A 55 -6.98 -18.05 7.85
CA GLY A 55 -7.11 -18.37 9.26
C GLY A 55 -6.00 -19.31 9.76
N ILE A 56 -6.03 -19.57 11.05
CA ILE A 56 -5.13 -20.54 11.71
C ILE A 56 -5.88 -21.87 11.79
N PRO A 57 -5.36 -22.97 11.21
CA PRO A 57 -6.08 -24.24 11.10
C PRO A 57 -6.58 -24.80 12.44
N ASP A 58 -5.75 -24.69 13.49
CA ASP A 58 -6.04 -25.23 14.81
C ASP A 58 -6.67 -24.19 15.75
N MET A 59 -7.16 -23.06 15.22
CA MET A 59 -7.81 -22.05 16.02
C MET A 59 -9.16 -22.58 16.51
N PRO A 60 -9.44 -22.56 17.82
CA PRO A 60 -10.77 -22.88 18.31
C PRO A 60 -11.80 -21.91 17.73
N ALA A 61 -13.04 -22.37 17.55
CA ALA A 61 -14.13 -21.51 17.11
C ALA A 61 -14.24 -20.28 18.02
N PHE A 62 -14.59 -19.12 17.44
CA PHE A 62 -14.66 -17.84 18.16
C PHE A 62 -15.46 -17.93 19.47
N GLU A 63 -16.57 -18.67 19.45
CA GLU A 63 -17.47 -18.83 20.60
C GLU A 63 -17.03 -19.91 21.60
N ALA A 64 -15.95 -20.67 21.34
CA ALA A 64 -15.60 -21.86 22.12
C ALA A 64 -15.29 -21.57 23.60
N SER A 65 -14.93 -20.34 23.94
CA SER A 65 -14.66 -19.91 25.33
C SER A 65 -15.71 -18.96 25.88
N ARG A 66 -16.87 -18.83 25.22
CA ARG A 66 -17.92 -17.90 25.64
C ARG A 66 -18.43 -18.18 27.05
N ASP A 67 -18.54 -19.45 27.44
CA ASP A 67 -18.98 -19.85 28.78
C ASP A 67 -17.96 -19.55 29.88
N GLN A 68 -16.73 -19.18 29.50
CA GLN A 68 -15.66 -18.77 30.43
C GLN A 68 -15.66 -17.25 30.66
N LEU A 69 -16.48 -16.49 29.93
CA LEU A 69 -16.58 -15.05 30.10
C LEU A 69 -17.33 -14.72 31.39
N ALA A 70 -16.77 -13.80 32.17
CA ALA A 70 -17.51 -13.22 33.29
C ALA A 70 -18.72 -12.43 32.74
N PRO A 71 -19.86 -12.44 33.44
CA PRO A 71 -20.96 -11.56 33.09
C PRO A 71 -20.48 -10.10 33.09
N PRO A 72 -21.01 -9.25 32.20
CA PRO A 72 -20.72 -7.83 32.25
C PRO A 72 -21.10 -7.26 33.61
N ASN A 73 -20.35 -6.24 34.06
CA ASN A 73 -20.73 -5.49 35.25
C ASN A 73 -22.15 -4.92 35.08
N ALA A 74 -22.87 -4.78 36.19
CA ALA A 74 -24.16 -4.09 36.17
C ALA A 74 -24.00 -2.71 35.51
N ASP A 75 -24.95 -2.36 34.65
CA ASP A 75 -24.97 -1.06 33.99
C ASP A 75 -25.05 0.03 35.08
N PRO A 76 -24.07 0.94 35.17
CA PRO A 76 -24.08 2.02 36.15
C PRO A 76 -25.17 3.08 35.88
N LEU A 77 -25.88 2.99 34.74
CA LEU A 77 -26.89 3.94 34.28
C LEU A 77 -28.29 3.32 34.08
N ALA A 78 -28.49 2.05 34.42
CA ALA A 78 -29.80 1.38 34.32
C ALA A 78 -30.78 1.75 35.45
#